data_AF-A0A2L0AEP0-F1
#
_entry.id   AF-A0A2L0AEP0-F1
#
_cell.length_a   1.000
_cell.length_b   1.000
_cell.length_c   1.000
_cell.angle_alpha   90.00
_cell.angle_beta   90.00
_cell.angle_gamma   90.00
#
_symmetry.space_group_name_H-M   'P 1'
#
loop_
_entity.id
_entity.type
_entity.pdbx_description
1 polymer ?
#
loop_
_entity_poly.entity_id
_entity_poly.type
_entity_poly.pdbx_seq_one_letter_code
_entity_poly.pdbx_strand_id
1 'polypeptide(L)'
;MSNVAIIDFEASCLPDDGESFPIEVALAVVGGPSQSWLIKPSWHWRYWSWSDEAEALHGISRTMLQSRGLPARQVLAELAHAAAGLDIYTDADLDAYWLEVLCLACQAPLPFKIRYLGELFQTMELTPPAVSSAEKAALTRLPMAHVARKDAQRLALTVQLLSS
;
A
#
# COMPACT_ATOMS: atom_id res chain seq x y z
N MET A 1 -15.84 -13.75 -2.18
CA MET A 1 -14.93 -12.92 -1.36
C MET A 1 -14.95 -11.46 -1.83
N SER A 2 -16.12 -10.84 -1.86
CA SER A 2 -16.31 -9.51 -2.51
C SER A 2 -15.92 -8.32 -1.64
N ASN A 3 -15.22 -8.54 -0.52
CA ASN A 3 -14.93 -7.51 0.47
C ASN A 3 -13.45 -7.34 0.81
N VAL A 4 -12.56 -8.13 0.21
CA VAL A 4 -11.12 -8.08 0.51
C VAL A 4 -10.45 -7.00 -0.35
N ALA A 5 -9.61 -6.18 0.26
CA ALA A 5 -8.74 -5.27 -0.46
C ALA A 5 -7.31 -5.32 0.07
N ILE A 6 -6.36 -5.11 -0.83
CA ILE A 6 -4.94 -5.03 -0.52
C ILE A 6 -4.53 -3.57 -0.49
N ILE A 7 -3.83 -3.18 0.57
CA ILE A 7 -3.18 -1.88 0.71
C ILE A 7 -1.67 -2.05 0.57
N ASP A 8 -1.03 -1.05 -0.01
CA ASP A 8 0.42 -0.98 -0.18
C ASP A 8 0.84 0.50 -0.14
N PHE A 9 1.99 0.79 0.47
CA PHE A 9 2.59 2.12 0.52
C PHE A 9 4.01 2.12 -0.03
N GLU A 10 4.35 3.20 -0.73
CA GLU A 10 5.74 3.57 -0.98
C GLU A 10 6.18 4.64 0.01
N ALA A 11 7.48 4.67 0.32
CA ALA A 11 8.04 5.56 1.32
C ALA A 11 9.20 6.42 0.81
N SER A 12 9.49 7.49 1.55
CA SER A 12 10.53 8.46 1.21
C SER A 12 11.96 7.91 1.26
N CYS A 13 12.19 6.84 2.02
CA CYS A 13 13.47 6.13 2.10
C CYS A 13 13.26 4.69 2.57
N LEU A 14 14.29 3.85 2.40
CA LEU A 14 14.29 2.47 2.89
C LEU A 14 14.39 2.43 4.43
N PRO A 15 13.98 1.33 5.09
CA PRO A 15 13.99 1.23 6.56
C PRO A 15 15.36 1.48 7.21
N ASP A 16 16.46 1.14 6.51
CA ASP A 16 17.82 1.30 7.02
C ASP A 16 18.37 2.74 6.83
N ASP A 17 17.71 3.58 6.03
CA ASP A 17 18.13 4.96 5.71
C ASP A 17 17.63 6.01 6.74
N GLY A 18 16.75 5.60 7.66
CA GLY A 18 16.23 6.44 8.73
C GLY A 18 14.69 6.50 8.78
N GLU A 19 14.19 7.53 9.46
CA GLU A 19 12.74 7.73 9.63
C GLU A 19 12.10 8.16 8.31
N SER A 20 11.17 7.34 7.79
CA SER A 20 10.54 7.52 6.48
C SER A 20 9.05 7.85 6.58
N PHE A 21 8.51 8.54 5.57
CA PHE A 21 7.09 8.88 5.48
C PHE A 21 6.47 8.38 4.17
N PRO A 22 5.16 8.15 4.12
CA PRO A 22 4.52 7.63 2.92
C PRO A 22 4.46 8.68 1.81
N ILE A 23 4.77 8.25 0.59
CA ILE A 23 4.81 9.08 -0.63
C ILE A 23 3.78 8.65 -1.68
N GLU A 24 3.37 7.40 -1.66
CA GLU A 24 2.20 6.87 -2.37
C GLU A 24 1.47 5.90 -1.45
N VAL A 25 0.14 5.82 -1.59
CA VAL A 25 -0.65 4.71 -1.05
C VAL A 25 -1.57 4.19 -2.13
N ALA A 26 -1.76 2.88 -2.20
CA ALA A 26 -2.70 2.24 -3.10
C ALA A 26 -3.65 1.31 -2.37
N LEU A 27 -4.86 1.18 -2.92
CA LEU A 27 -5.86 0.22 -2.46
C LEU A 27 -6.41 -0.55 -3.67
N ALA A 28 -6.31 -1.88 -3.64
CA ALA A 28 -6.78 -2.77 -4.70
C ALA A 28 -7.82 -3.76 -4.18
N VAL A 29 -9.06 -3.66 -4.65
CA VAL A 29 -10.13 -4.61 -4.29
C VAL A 29 -9.92 -5.90 -5.07
N VAL A 30 -10.01 -7.05 -4.39
CA VAL A 30 -9.87 -8.37 -5.02
C VAL A 30 -10.98 -8.57 -6.06
N GLY A 31 -10.61 -8.74 -7.33
CA GLY A 31 -11.54 -8.84 -8.45
C GLY A 31 -12.28 -7.53 -8.80
N GLY A 32 -11.85 -6.40 -8.24
CA GLY A 32 -12.51 -5.09 -8.35
C GLY A 32 -11.57 -3.97 -8.80
N PRO A 33 -11.96 -2.71 -8.60
CA PRO A 33 -11.14 -1.56 -8.96
C PRO A 33 -9.94 -1.42 -8.04
N SER A 34 -8.92 -0.69 -8.51
CA SER A 34 -7.84 -0.18 -7.66
C SER A 34 -7.69 1.33 -7.81
N GLN A 35 -7.26 1.97 -6.73
CA GLN A 35 -7.00 3.40 -6.64
C GLN A 35 -5.61 3.60 -6.02
N SER A 36 -4.94 4.70 -6.36
CA SER A 36 -3.71 5.12 -5.68
C SER A 36 -3.62 6.63 -5.59
N TRP A 37 -2.88 7.10 -4.59
CA TRP A 37 -2.78 8.51 -4.25
C TRP A 37 -1.32 8.86 -3.97
N LEU A 38 -0.79 9.82 -4.72
CA LEU A 38 0.48 10.45 -4.39
C LEU A 38 0.29 11.40 -3.20
N ILE A 39 1.17 11.33 -2.23
CA ILE A 39 1.08 12.07 -0.98
C ILE A 39 2.08 13.21 -1.01
N LYS A 40 1.58 14.44 -0.96
CA LYS A 40 2.44 15.62 -0.83
C LYS A 40 3.10 15.62 0.55
N PRO A 41 4.45 15.75 0.65
CA PRO A 41 5.15 15.75 1.93
C PRO A 41 4.57 16.78 2.90
N SER A 42 4.15 16.30 4.07
CA SER A 42 3.63 17.14 5.15
C SER A 42 4.75 17.96 5.80
N TRP A 43 4.42 19.15 6.31
CA TRP A 43 5.33 19.96 7.12
C TRP A 43 5.85 19.21 8.35
N HIS A 44 5.08 18.25 8.87
CA HIS A 44 5.47 17.42 10.01
C HIS A 44 6.69 16.53 9.71
N TRP A 45 6.92 16.18 8.46
CA TRP A 45 8.01 15.30 8.02
C TRP A 45 9.22 16.06 7.47
N ARG A 46 9.29 17.38 7.67
CA ARG A 46 10.31 18.26 7.04
C ARG A 46 11.76 17.90 7.40
N TYR A 47 11.98 17.17 8.48
CA TYR A 47 13.30 16.74 8.95
C TYR A 47 13.51 15.22 8.82
N TRP A 48 12.56 14.51 8.22
CA TRP A 48 12.64 13.07 8.01
C TRP A 48 13.47 12.75 6.77
N SER A 49 13.93 11.50 6.68
CA SER A 49 14.84 11.07 5.63
C SER A 49 14.15 10.98 4.27
N TRP A 50 14.93 11.26 3.23
CA TRP A 50 14.59 10.97 1.84
C TRP A 50 15.84 10.45 1.16
N SER A 51 15.77 9.29 0.54
CA SER A 51 16.90 8.70 -0.16
C SER A 51 16.70 8.72 -1.67
N ASP A 52 17.77 9.07 -2.39
CA ASP A 52 17.79 9.03 -3.86
C ASP A 52 17.57 7.59 -4.38
N GLU A 53 17.94 6.59 -3.58
CA GLU A 53 17.68 5.18 -3.84
C GLU A 53 16.18 4.89 -3.88
N ALA A 54 15.41 5.30 -2.88
CA ALA A 54 13.95 5.13 -2.88
C ALA A 54 13.29 5.93 -4.01
N GLU A 55 13.74 7.17 -4.28
CA GLU A 55 13.24 7.95 -5.41
C GLU A 55 13.47 7.23 -6.76
N ALA A 56 14.65 6.64 -6.96
CA ALA A 56 14.97 5.88 -8.16
C ALA A 56 14.19 4.55 -8.24
N LEU A 57 14.03 3.87 -7.11
CA LEU A 57 13.31 2.61 -7.00
C LEU A 57 11.82 2.76 -7.33
N HIS A 58 11.18 3.77 -6.73
CA HIS A 58 9.74 4.01 -6.88
C HIS A 58 9.41 4.86 -8.12
N GLY A 59 10.39 5.58 -8.67
CA GLY A 59 10.17 6.54 -9.75
C GLY A 59 9.34 7.76 -9.34
N ILE A 60 9.26 8.03 -8.04
CA ILE A 60 8.45 9.10 -7.45
C ILE A 60 9.38 10.16 -6.86
N SER A 61 9.54 11.28 -7.58
CA SER A 61 10.39 12.38 -7.13
C SER A 61 9.69 13.35 -6.19
N ARG A 62 10.47 14.06 -5.35
CA ARG A 62 9.93 15.16 -4.53
C ARG A 62 9.17 16.19 -5.37
N THR A 63 9.69 16.53 -6.54
CA THR A 63 9.06 17.49 -7.46
C THR A 63 7.71 16.96 -7.98
N MET A 64 7.62 15.66 -8.26
CA MET A 64 6.36 15.02 -8.63
C MET A 64 5.34 15.13 -7.48
N LEU A 65 5.74 14.80 -6.25
CA LEU A 65 4.84 14.89 -5.10
C LEU A 65 4.40 16.34 -4.80
N GLN A 66 5.28 17.32 -4.97
CA GLN A 66 4.93 18.73 -4.76
C GLN A 66 3.91 19.23 -5.77
N SER A 67 4.00 18.76 -7.02
CA SER A 67 3.17 19.20 -8.15
C SER A 67 1.87 18.41 -8.33
N ARG A 68 1.89 17.10 -8.06
CA ARG A 68 0.78 16.16 -8.32
C ARG A 68 0.24 15.51 -7.06
N GLY A 69 1.00 15.51 -5.97
CA GLY A 69 0.58 14.92 -4.71
C GLY A 69 -0.56 15.69 -4.07
N LEU A 70 -1.45 14.96 -3.42
CA LEU A 70 -2.55 15.52 -2.65
C LEU A 70 -2.09 15.78 -1.20
N PRO A 71 -2.68 16.77 -0.51
CA PRO A 71 -2.43 16.96 0.91
C PRO A 71 -2.74 15.70 1.71
N ALA A 72 -1.89 15.37 2.69
CA ALA A 72 -2.04 14.19 3.56
C ALA A 72 -3.48 13.98 4.10
N ARG A 73 -4.13 15.07 4.54
CA ARG A 73 -5.51 15.03 5.06
C ARG A 73 -6.54 14.64 3.99
N GLN A 74 -6.34 15.08 2.75
CA GLN A 74 -7.21 14.70 1.65
C GLN A 74 -7.02 13.22 1.30
N VAL A 75 -5.77 12.76 1.21
CA VAL A 75 -5.46 11.34 0.96
C VAL A 75 -6.08 10.45 2.03
N LEU A 76 -5.93 10.80 3.32
CA LEU A 76 -6.50 10.01 4.41
C LEU A 76 -8.03 9.91 4.32
N ALA A 77 -8.70 11.01 3.96
CA ALA A 77 -10.16 11.03 3.82
C ALA A 77 -10.62 10.18 2.62
N GLU A 78 -9.94 10.30 1.47
CA GLU A 78 -10.25 9.51 0.27
C GLU A 78 -9.97 8.02 0.48
N LEU A 79 -8.84 7.69 1.11
CA LEU A 79 -8.47 6.32 1.47
C LEU A 79 -9.48 5.71 2.44
N ALA A 80 -9.89 6.43 3.48
CA ALA A 80 -10.90 5.97 4.43
C ALA A 80 -12.25 5.72 3.74
N HIS A 81 -12.64 6.59 2.80
CA HIS A 81 -13.86 6.39 2.02
C HIS A 81 -13.76 5.16 1.10
N ALA A 82 -12.63 4.99 0.41
CA ALA A 82 -12.39 3.84 -0.47
C ALA A 82 -12.31 2.51 0.30
N ALA A 83 -11.80 2.53 1.54
CA ALA A 83 -11.71 1.37 2.42
C ALA A 83 -13.03 1.03 3.14
N ALA A 84 -14.04 1.91 3.07
CA ALA A 84 -15.26 1.74 3.85
C ALA A 84 -15.99 0.43 3.51
N GLY A 85 -16.20 -0.38 4.55
CA GLY A 85 -16.85 -1.68 4.44
C GLY A 85 -15.91 -2.81 4.03
N LEU A 86 -14.68 -2.54 3.58
CA LEU A 86 -13.72 -3.53 3.11
C LEU A 86 -12.86 -4.11 4.24
N ASP A 87 -12.41 -5.34 4.02
CA ASP A 87 -11.45 -6.09 4.80
C ASP A 87 -10.04 -5.86 4.23
N ILE A 88 -9.25 -5.00 4.90
CA ILE A 88 -7.96 -4.53 4.39
C ILE A 88 -6.81 -5.44 4.83
N TYR A 89 -5.96 -5.84 3.88
CA TYR A 89 -4.78 -6.67 4.11
C TYR A 89 -3.52 -6.10 3.47
N THR A 90 -2.35 -6.46 4.00
CA THR A 90 -1.01 -6.17 3.45
C THR A 90 -0.11 -7.39 3.57
N ASP A 91 0.92 -7.51 2.73
CA ASP A 91 2.03 -8.44 2.88
C ASP A 91 3.23 -7.87 3.68
N ALA A 92 3.18 -6.61 4.12
CA ALA A 92 4.26 -5.94 4.86
C ALA A 92 3.75 -5.18 6.11
N ASP A 93 4.36 -5.45 7.26
CA ASP A 93 4.02 -4.76 8.53
C ASP A 93 4.23 -3.24 8.47
N LEU A 94 5.13 -2.77 7.58
CA LEU A 94 5.45 -1.35 7.41
C LEU A 94 4.25 -0.53 6.91
N ASP A 95 3.30 -1.13 6.18
CA ASP A 95 2.12 -0.42 5.70
C ASP A 95 1.22 0.06 6.85
N ALA A 96 1.13 -0.73 7.93
CA ALA A 96 0.40 -0.32 9.12
C ALA A 96 1.09 0.88 9.79
N TYR A 97 2.42 0.86 9.88
CA TYR A 97 3.21 1.98 10.40
C TYR A 97 3.01 3.25 9.54
N TRP A 98 3.07 3.14 8.21
CA TRP A 98 2.90 4.30 7.34
C TRP A 98 1.47 4.87 7.36
N LEU A 99 0.45 4.04 7.54
CA LEU A 99 -0.91 4.53 7.80
C LEU A 99 -0.96 5.33 9.11
N GLU A 100 -0.28 4.88 10.16
CA GLU A 100 -0.18 5.63 11.43
C GLU A 100 0.56 6.96 11.25
N VAL A 101 1.69 6.98 10.54
CA VAL A 101 2.43 8.20 10.19
C VAL A 101 1.53 9.20 9.45
N LEU A 102 0.74 8.73 8.49
CA LEU A 102 -0.23 9.55 7.77
C LEU A 102 -1.31 10.12 8.71
N CYS A 103 -1.86 9.28 9.59
CA CYS A 103 -2.87 9.69 10.58
C CYS A 103 -2.35 10.74 11.56
N LEU A 104 -1.12 10.55 12.06
CA LEU A 104 -0.43 11.49 12.96
C LEU A 104 -0.24 12.86 12.29
N ALA A 105 0.22 12.89 11.05
CA ALA A 105 0.36 14.13 10.27
C ALA A 105 -0.98 14.85 10.05
N CYS A 106 -2.09 14.11 10.09
CA CYS A 106 -3.44 14.63 9.95
C CYS A 106 -4.12 14.96 11.29
N GLN A 107 -3.55 14.57 12.44
CA GLN A 107 -4.19 14.59 13.75
C GLN A 107 -5.56 13.89 13.73
N ALA A 108 -5.60 12.71 13.11
CA ALA A 108 -6.80 11.91 12.93
C ALA A 108 -6.59 10.50 13.51
N PRO A 109 -7.67 9.81 13.96
CA PRO A 109 -7.57 8.42 14.37
C PRO A 109 -7.41 7.50 13.15
N LEU A 110 -6.97 6.26 13.39
CA LEU A 110 -6.96 5.22 12.37
C LEU A 110 -8.38 4.99 11.82
N PRO A 111 -8.60 5.11 10.49
CA PRO A 111 -9.93 4.96 9.90
C PRO A 111 -10.37 3.49 9.75
N PHE A 112 -9.41 2.56 9.71
CA PHE A 112 -9.64 1.13 9.57
C PHE A 112 -8.43 0.35 10.11
N LYS A 113 -8.60 -0.97 10.29
CA LYS A 113 -7.53 -1.89 10.67
C LYS A 113 -6.93 -2.54 9.42
N ILE A 114 -5.60 -2.62 9.36
CA ILE A 114 -4.87 -3.44 8.39
C ILE A 114 -4.53 -4.79 9.06
N ARG A 115 -4.71 -5.89 8.33
CA ARG A 115 -4.35 -7.26 8.77
C ARG A 115 -3.27 -7.86 7.87
N TYR A 116 -2.53 -8.83 8.39
CA TYR A 116 -1.51 -9.49 7.59
C TYR A 116 -2.13 -10.48 6.61
N LEU A 117 -1.65 -10.50 5.37
CA LEU A 117 -2.18 -11.35 4.30
C LEU A 117 -2.04 -12.83 4.62
N GLY A 118 -1.01 -13.22 5.38
CA GLY A 118 -0.87 -14.58 5.90
C GLY A 118 -2.03 -15.03 6.80
N GLU A 119 -2.71 -14.12 7.50
CA GLU A 119 -3.92 -14.45 8.28
C GLU A 119 -5.08 -14.86 7.36
N LEU A 120 -5.20 -14.18 6.21
CA LEU A 120 -6.19 -14.54 5.19
C LEU A 120 -5.89 -15.91 4.61
N PHE A 121 -4.63 -16.19 4.28
CA PHE A 121 -4.22 -17.49 3.74
C PHE A 121 -4.47 -18.64 4.71
N GLN A 122 -4.22 -18.42 6.01
CA GLN A 122 -4.55 -19.39 7.06
C GLN A 122 -6.06 -19.63 7.16
N THR A 123 -6.86 -18.56 7.12
CA THR A 123 -8.34 -18.65 7.15
C THR A 123 -8.90 -19.38 5.93
N MET A 124 -8.22 -19.27 4.78
CA MET A 124 -8.55 -19.97 3.55
C MET A 124 -7.96 -21.39 3.47
N GLU A 125 -7.27 -21.86 4.51
CA GLU A 125 -6.62 -23.17 4.57
C GLU A 125 -5.66 -23.43 3.39
N LEU A 126 -5.00 -22.38 2.90
CA LEU A 126 -4.13 -22.47 1.72
C LEU A 126 -2.78 -23.08 2.03
N THR A 127 -2.27 -23.89 1.10
CA THR A 127 -0.94 -24.49 1.22
C THR A 127 0.14 -23.57 0.63
N PRO A 128 1.38 -23.57 1.16
CA PRO A 128 2.47 -22.78 0.61
C PRO A 128 2.73 -22.99 -0.90
N PRO A 129 2.65 -24.23 -1.45
CA PRO A 129 2.79 -24.44 -2.90
C PRO A 129 1.68 -23.79 -3.73
N ALA A 130 0.44 -23.76 -3.24
CA ALA A 130 -0.67 -23.11 -3.92
C ALA A 130 -0.47 -21.59 -3.96
N VAL A 131 -0.11 -21.00 -2.82
CA VAL A 131 0.21 -19.56 -2.72
C VAL A 131 1.35 -19.19 -3.67
N SER A 132 2.47 -19.91 -3.62
CA SER A 132 3.62 -19.63 -4.51
C SER A 132 3.27 -19.77 -6.00
N SER A 133 2.40 -20.72 -6.36
CA SER A 133 1.95 -20.89 -7.74
C SER A 133 1.08 -19.72 -8.20
N ALA A 134 0.17 -19.23 -7.33
CA ALA A 134 -0.66 -18.08 -7.61
C ALA A 134 0.15 -16.78 -7.71
N GLU A 135 1.12 -16.58 -6.81
CA GLU A 135 2.05 -15.44 -6.85
C GLU A 135 2.83 -15.39 -8.17
N LYS A 136 3.39 -16.54 -8.61
CA LYS A 136 4.09 -16.63 -9.90
C LYS A 136 3.17 -16.31 -11.08
N ALA A 137 1.93 -16.80 -11.05
CA ALA A 137 0.95 -16.52 -12.09
C ALA A 137 0.55 -15.03 -12.12
N ALA A 138 0.38 -14.41 -10.95
CA ALA A 138 0.11 -12.98 -10.83
C ALA A 138 1.28 -12.12 -11.32
N LEU A 139 2.52 -12.47 -10.92
CA LEU A 139 3.75 -11.79 -11.35
C LEU A 139 3.94 -11.86 -12.87
N THR A 140 3.62 -13.00 -13.49
CA THR A 140 3.68 -13.14 -14.96
C THR A 140 2.73 -12.17 -15.67
N ARG A 141 1.59 -11.85 -15.06
CA ARG A 141 0.57 -10.94 -15.61
C ARG A 141 0.86 -9.47 -15.29
N LEU A 142 1.44 -9.21 -14.12
CA LEU A 142 1.75 -7.87 -13.60
C LEU A 142 3.20 -7.84 -13.10
N PRO A 143 4.20 -7.70 -14.00
CA PRO A 143 5.61 -7.88 -13.67
C PRO A 143 6.28 -6.66 -13.03
N MET A 144 5.66 -5.48 -13.07
CA MET A 144 6.23 -4.25 -12.52
C MET A 144 6.10 -4.25 -11.00
N ALA A 145 7.19 -3.90 -10.31
CA ALA A 145 7.29 -3.85 -8.85
C ALA A 145 7.77 -2.48 -8.37
N HIS A 146 7.57 -2.20 -7.08
CA HIS A 146 7.93 -0.95 -6.38
C HIS A 146 7.14 0.26 -6.86
N VAL A 147 5.87 0.01 -7.18
CA VAL A 147 4.86 1.03 -7.43
C VAL A 147 3.60 0.56 -6.71
N ALA A 148 3.19 1.25 -5.65
CA ALA A 148 2.17 0.77 -4.73
C ALA A 148 0.91 0.25 -5.43
N ARG A 149 0.45 0.97 -6.47
CA ARG A 149 -0.72 0.52 -7.24
C ARG A 149 -0.53 -0.86 -7.88
N LYS A 150 0.65 -1.12 -8.44
CA LYS A 150 0.96 -2.38 -9.10
C LYS A 150 1.20 -3.50 -8.12
N ASP A 151 1.83 -3.20 -7.00
CA ASP A 151 2.08 -4.17 -5.94
C ASP A 151 0.77 -4.61 -5.30
N ALA A 152 -0.09 -3.67 -4.90
CA ALA A 152 -1.45 -3.97 -4.42
C ALA A 152 -2.29 -4.72 -5.46
N GLN A 153 -2.23 -4.34 -6.74
CA GLN A 153 -2.94 -5.05 -7.83
C GLN A 153 -2.46 -6.50 -7.99
N ARG A 154 -1.15 -6.73 -7.90
CA ARG A 154 -0.54 -8.06 -8.05
C ARG A 154 -0.97 -8.97 -6.90
N LEU A 155 -0.94 -8.48 -5.67
CA LEU A 155 -1.41 -9.21 -4.49
C LEU A 155 -2.92 -9.49 -4.56
N ALA A 156 -3.72 -8.51 -4.97
CA ALA A 156 -5.17 -8.70 -5.15
C ALA A 156 -5.48 -9.78 -6.20
N LEU A 157 -4.68 -9.85 -7.27
CA LEU A 157 -4.77 -10.91 -8.28
C LEU A 157 -4.34 -12.28 -7.73
N THR A 158 -3.29 -12.35 -6.90
CA THR A 158 -2.89 -13.58 -6.20
C THR A 158 -4.06 -14.13 -5.38
N VAL A 159 -4.70 -13.30 -4.55
CA VAL A 159 -5.86 -13.70 -3.74
C VAL A 159 -7.03 -14.14 -4.63
N GLN A 160 -7.29 -13.43 -5.74
CA GLN A 160 -8.33 -13.80 -6.68
C GLN A 160 -8.10 -15.19 -7.27
N LEU A 161 -6.87 -15.50 -7.68
CA LEU A 161 -6.49 -16.81 -8.23
C LEU A 161 -6.62 -17.95 -7.21
N LEU A 162 -6.40 -17.66 -5.93
CA LEU A 162 -6.55 -18.63 -4.83
C LEU A 162 -8.01 -18.83 -4.42
N SER A 163 -8.90 -17.94 -4.83
CA SER A 163 -10.34 -17.99 -4.54
C SER A 163 -11.16 -18.70 -5.63
N SER A 164 -10.48 -19.24 -6.65
CA SER A 164 -11.06 -19.85 -7.86
C SER A 164 -11.03 -21.37 -7.77
#